data_AF-E2BEG8-F1
#
_entry.id   AF-E2BEG8-F1
#
_cell.length_a   1.000
_cell.length_b   1.000
_cell.length_c   1.000
_cell.angle_alpha   90.00
_cell.angle_beta   90.00
_cell.angle_gamma   90.00
#
_symmetry.space_group_name_H-M   'P 1'
#
loop_
_entity.id
_entity.type
_entity.pdbx_description
1 polymer ?
#
loop_
_entity_poly.entity_id
_entity_poly.type
_entity_poly.pdbx_seq_one_letter_code
_entity_poly.pdbx_strand_id
1 'polypeptide(L)'
;VRSFYEDDENSRMMPNQKDVITVIHNGEKRKKQKRLMLCDIISLHNQFKMRKFFNKEKFPHFQISFSKFAELRPKWCVSAGSNGTHTVCVCTIHQNFKNMCDAV
;
A
#
# COMPACT_ATOMS: atom_id res chain seq x y z
N VAL A 1 13.13 1.89 -5.71
CA VAL A 1 12.12 0.97 -5.13
C VAL A 1 11.10 1.71 -4.27
N ARG A 2 11.50 2.51 -3.26
CA ARG A 2 10.53 3.29 -2.46
C ARG A 2 9.65 4.20 -3.31
N SER A 3 10.26 4.95 -4.24
CA SER A 3 9.54 5.79 -5.20
C SER A 3 8.53 5.01 -6.05
N PHE A 4 8.84 3.76 -6.40
CA PHE A 4 7.93 2.88 -7.14
C PHE A 4 6.71 2.50 -6.29
N TYR A 5 6.89 2.19 -5.00
CA TYR A 5 5.76 1.98 -4.10
C TYR A 5 4.91 3.24 -3.91
N GLU A 6 5.52 4.42 -3.88
CA GLU A 6 4.84 5.71 -3.69
C GLU A 6 4.22 6.28 -4.96
N ASP A 7 4.45 5.65 -6.11
CA ASP A 7 3.84 6.02 -7.38
C ASP A 7 2.31 5.83 -7.29
N ASP A 8 1.58 6.81 -7.80
CA ASP A 8 0.13 6.83 -7.83
C ASP A 8 -0.47 5.71 -8.70
N GLU A 9 0.32 5.14 -9.62
CA GLU A 9 -0.05 3.96 -10.40
C GLU A 9 0.02 2.64 -9.59
N ASN A 10 0.76 2.64 -8.47
CA ASN A 10 1.05 1.45 -7.67
C ASN A 10 0.38 1.50 -6.30
N SER A 11 0.17 2.70 -5.75
CA SER A 11 -0.55 2.92 -4.51
C SER A 11 -1.32 4.23 -4.56
N ARG A 12 -2.39 4.36 -3.79
CA ARG A 12 -3.16 5.60 -3.67
C ARG A 12 -3.10 6.15 -2.27
N MET A 13 -2.99 7.46 -2.15
CA MET A 13 -3.04 8.14 -0.86
C MET A 13 -4.40 7.87 -0.19
N MET A 14 -4.39 7.43 1.07
CA MET A 14 -5.63 7.24 1.81
C MET A 14 -6.23 8.63 2.14
N PRO A 15 -7.56 8.80 2.04
CA PRO A 15 -8.18 10.12 2.13
C PRO A 15 -8.32 10.65 3.56
N ASN A 16 -8.34 9.79 4.58
CA ASN A 16 -8.67 10.24 5.94
C ASN A 16 -7.47 10.84 6.67
N GLN A 17 -7.71 11.90 7.44
CA GLN A 17 -6.70 12.52 8.31
C GLN A 17 -6.11 11.56 9.36
N LYS A 18 -6.88 10.54 9.78
CA LYS A 18 -6.42 9.50 10.71
C LYS A 18 -5.48 8.49 10.05
N ASP A 19 -5.43 8.43 8.72
CA ASP A 19 -4.55 7.54 7.97
C ASP A 19 -3.13 8.12 7.85
N VAL A 20 -2.57 8.53 9.00
CA VAL A 20 -1.22 9.08 9.11
C VAL A 20 -0.38 8.16 9.99
N ILE A 21 0.88 7.95 9.60
CA ILE A 21 1.90 7.26 10.41
C ILE A 21 3.05 8.21 10.71
N THR A 22 3.57 8.15 11.93
CA THR A 22 4.81 8.84 12.29
C THR A 22 5.99 7.92 12.03
N VAL A 23 6.94 8.37 11.21
CA VAL A 23 8.17 7.64 10.89
C VAL A 23 9.39 8.46 11.30
N ILE A 24 10.44 7.78 11.74
CA ILE A 24 11.73 8.41 11.99
C ILE A 24 12.50 8.41 10.68
N HIS A 25 12.86 9.58 10.19
CA HIS A 25 13.67 9.75 8.99
C HIS A 25 14.82 10.69 9.33
N ASN A 26 16.06 10.21 9.19
CA ASN A 26 17.28 10.95 9.52
C ASN A 26 17.28 11.53 10.95
N GLY A 27 16.81 10.75 11.92
CA GLY A 27 16.73 11.16 13.33
C GLY A 27 15.50 12.00 13.70
N GLU A 28 14.74 12.48 12.71
CA GLU A 28 13.56 13.32 12.94
C GLU A 28 12.26 12.55 12.80
N LYS A 29 11.29 12.85 13.67
CA LYS A 29 9.92 12.34 13.54
C LYS A 29 9.20 13.12 12.44
N ARG A 30 8.73 12.41 11.42
CA ARG A 30 7.92 12.97 10.33
C ARG A 30 6.59 12.24 10.21
N LYS A 31 5.52 12.98 10.00
CA LYS A 31 4.19 12.42 9.69
C LYS A 31 4.10 12.14 8.18
N LYS A 32 3.65 10.95 7.82
CA LYS A 32 3.41 10.53 6.43
C LYS A 32 1.98 10.01 6.31
N GLN A 33 1.27 10.47 5.27
CA GLN A 33 -0.03 9.92 4.91
C GLN A 33 0.15 8.48 4.41
N LYS A 34 -0.68 7.56 4.89
CA LYS A 34 -0.69 6.17 4.43
C LYS A 34 -1.12 6.13 2.97
N ARG A 35 -0.59 5.14 2.26
CA ARG A 35 -0.90 4.83 0.87
C ARG A 35 -1.37 3.38 0.79
N LEU A 36 -2.52 3.15 0.18
CA LEU A 36 -3.06 1.83 -0.06
C LEU A 36 -2.45 1.28 -1.35
N MET A 37 -1.75 0.15 -1.28
CA MET A 37 -1.25 -0.54 -2.47
C MET A 37 -2.41 -1.08 -3.29
N LEU A 38 -2.36 -0.91 -4.61
CA LEU A 38 -3.44 -1.29 -5.52
C LEU A 38 -3.46 -2.79 -5.84
N CYS A 39 -2.38 -3.51 -5.56
CA CYS A 39 -2.29 -4.96 -5.72
C CYS A 39 -1.39 -5.58 -4.65
N ASP A 40 -1.33 -6.92 -4.63
CA ASP A 40 -0.45 -7.65 -3.72
C ASP A 40 1.05 -7.44 -4.06
N ILE A 41 1.92 -7.78 -3.11
CA ILE A 41 3.38 -7.53 -3.23
C ILE A 41 4.01 -8.36 -4.36
N ILE A 42 3.48 -9.55 -4.65
CA ILE A 42 4.00 -10.44 -5.69
C ILE A 42 3.71 -9.82 -7.06
N SER A 43 2.47 -9.42 -7.29
CA SER A 43 2.03 -8.69 -8.47
C SER A 43 2.84 -7.40 -8.66
N LEU A 44 3.04 -6.63 -7.58
CA LEU A 44 3.82 -5.39 -7.61
C LEU A 44 5.31 -5.63 -7.95
N HIS A 45 5.90 -6.73 -7.46
CA HIS A 45 7.29 -7.11 -7.80
C HIS A 45 7.42 -7.51 -9.27
N ASN A 46 6.45 -8.24 -9.81
CA ASN A 46 6.41 -8.60 -11.23
C ASN A 46 6.29 -7.34 -12.10
N GLN A 47 5.43 -6.39 -11.74
CA GLN A 47 5.34 -5.10 -12.42
C GLN A 47 6.65 -4.32 -12.35
N PHE A 48 7.33 -4.30 -11.20
CA PHE A 48 8.64 -3.67 -11.04
C PHE A 48 9.67 -4.28 -12.00
N LYS A 49 9.73 -5.61 -12.12
CA LYS A 49 10.61 -6.29 -13.09
C LYS A 49 10.28 -5.92 -14.53
N MET A 50 8.99 -5.92 -14.89
CA MET A 50 8.54 -5.57 -16.25
C MET A 50 8.90 -4.12 -16.59
N ARG A 51 8.56 -3.15 -15.73
CA ARG A 51 8.91 -1.74 -15.98
C ARG A 51 10.41 -1.52 -16.08
N LYS A 52 11.21 -2.23 -15.28
CA LYS A 52 12.66 -2.23 -15.41
C LYS A 52 13.12 -2.78 -16.77
N PHE A 53 12.51 -3.85 -17.26
CA PHE A 53 12.85 -4.45 -18.55
C PHE A 53 12.57 -3.50 -19.72
N PHE A 54 11.41 -2.84 -19.70
CA PHE A 54 10.99 -1.90 -20.76
C PHE A 54 11.62 -0.51 -20.64
N ASN A 55 12.00 -0.06 -19.44
CA ASN A 55 12.47 1.32 -19.20
C ASN A 55 13.79 1.34 -18.41
N LYS A 56 14.85 0.84 -19.04
CA LYS A 56 16.19 0.68 -18.43
C LYS A 56 16.87 1.99 -18.04
N GLU A 57 16.50 3.12 -18.65
CA GLU A 57 17.06 4.43 -18.33
C GLU A 57 16.52 5.00 -17.01
N LYS A 58 15.23 4.73 -16.71
CA LYS A 58 14.57 5.21 -15.49
C LYS A 58 14.74 4.27 -14.29
N PHE A 59 15.15 3.02 -14.52
CA PHE A 59 15.27 2.02 -13.46
C PHE A 59 16.71 1.51 -13.30
N PRO A 60 17.19 1.36 -12.06
CA PRO A 60 18.55 0.86 -11.81
C PRO A 60 18.81 -0.51 -12.45
N HIS A 61 20.01 -0.71 -12.97
CA HIS A 61 20.42 -1.98 -13.58
C HIS A 61 20.49 -3.16 -12.60
N PHE A 62 20.50 -2.94 -11.28
CA PHE A 62 20.60 -4.02 -10.28
C PHE A 62 19.31 -4.86 -10.18
N GLN A 63 19.46 -6.18 -10.09
CA GLN A 63 18.34 -7.09 -9.84
C GLN A 63 17.95 -7.05 -8.37
N ILE A 64 16.65 -7.13 -8.09
CA ILE A 64 16.13 -7.22 -6.72
C ILE A 64 15.29 -8.48 -6.57
N SER A 65 15.64 -9.31 -5.57
CA SER A 65 14.85 -10.48 -5.21
C SER A 65 13.51 -10.07 -4.62
N PHE A 66 12.54 -10.99 -4.62
CA PHE A 66 11.22 -10.74 -4.02
C PHE A 66 11.34 -10.38 -2.54
N SER A 67 12.10 -11.14 -1.78
CA SER A 67 12.29 -10.91 -0.34
C SER A 67 12.85 -9.52 -0.07
N LYS A 68 13.86 -9.09 -0.85
CA LYS A 68 14.43 -7.75 -0.68
C LYS A 68 13.46 -6.65 -1.12
N PHE A 69 12.67 -6.90 -2.17
CA PHE A 69 11.63 -5.97 -2.61
C PHE A 69 10.53 -5.78 -1.55
N ALA A 70 10.11 -6.86 -0.89
CA ALA A 70 9.15 -6.82 0.21
C ALA A 70 9.71 -6.12 1.45
N GLU A 71 10.98 -6.34 1.79
CA GLU A 71 11.68 -5.69 2.90
C GLU A 71 11.80 -4.16 2.70
N LEU A 72 12.03 -3.72 1.45
CA LEU A 72 12.17 -2.30 1.12
C LEU A 72 10.83 -1.53 1.07
N ARG A 73 9.70 -2.20 1.31
CA ARG A 73 8.37 -1.58 1.34
C ARG A 73 8.32 -0.48 2.41
N PRO A 74 7.97 0.77 2.06
CA PRO A 74 7.80 1.84 3.04
C PRO A 74 6.70 1.50 4.06
N LYS A 75 6.90 1.89 5.33
CA LYS A 75 5.92 1.62 6.41
C LYS A 75 4.54 2.25 6.19
N TRP A 76 4.48 3.34 5.41
CA TRP A 76 3.21 4.01 5.07
C TRP A 76 2.51 3.38 3.85
N CYS A 77 3.13 2.45 3.12
CA CYS A 77 2.47 1.72 2.04
C CYS A 77 1.84 0.43 2.61
N VAL A 78 0.51 0.45 2.77
CA VAL A 78 -0.26 -0.63 3.40
C VAL A 78 -0.92 -1.53 2.34
N SER A 79 -0.99 -2.82 2.62
CA SER A 79 -1.71 -3.77 1.76
C SER A 79 -3.22 -3.60 1.93
N ALA A 80 -3.97 -3.80 0.85
CA ALA A 80 -5.42 -4.04 0.93
C ALA A 80 -5.68 -5.26 1.84
N GLY A 81 -6.69 -5.15 2.72
CA GLY A 81 -7.00 -6.19 3.71
C GLY A 81 -6.36 -5.98 5.09
N SER A 82 -5.45 -5.01 5.26
CA SER A 82 -4.95 -4.67 6.60
C SER A 82 -6.03 -3.99 7.43
N ASN A 83 -6.07 -4.24 8.75
CA ASN A 83 -7.10 -3.69 9.64
C ASN A 83 -7.24 -2.17 9.45
N GLY A 84 -8.48 -1.72 9.20
CA GLY A 84 -8.80 -0.31 8.94
C GLY A 84 -8.73 0.14 7.48
N THR A 85 -8.35 -0.73 6.53
CA THR A 85 -8.39 -0.41 5.09
C THR A 85 -9.78 -0.60 4.46
N HIS A 86 -10.62 -1.43 5.09
CA HIS A 86 -12.03 -1.56 4.77
C HIS A 86 -12.83 -0.74 5.78
N THR A 87 -13.66 0.19 5.31
CA THR A 87 -14.66 0.90 6.13
C THR A 87 -15.87 0.02 6.45
N VAL A 88 -15.84 -1.25 6.05
CA VAL A 88 -16.92 -2.22 6.25
C VAL A 88 -16.65 -2.96 7.56
N CYS A 89 -17.53 -2.81 8.56
CA CYS A 89 -17.49 -3.70 9.72
C CYS A 89 -17.94 -5.09 9.28
N VAL A 90 -17.04 -6.07 9.34
CA VAL A 90 -17.36 -7.50 9.12
C VAL A 90 -17.80 -8.21 10.40
N CYS A 91 -18.08 -7.44 11.44
CA CYS A 91 -18.62 -7.94 12.70
C CYS A 91 -20.08 -8.38 12.50
N THR A 92 -20.47 -9.50 13.10
CA THR A 92 -21.85 -10.03 13.02
C THR A 92 -22.90 -9.01 13.45
N ILE A 93 -22.58 -8.15 14.42
CA ILE A 93 -23.48 -7.10 14.94
C ILE A 93 -23.85 -6.08 13.85
N HIS A 94 -22.86 -5.44 13.21
CA HIS A 94 -23.14 -4.40 12.21
C HIS A 94 -23.48 -5.00 10.83
N GLN A 95 -23.02 -6.21 10.51
CA GLN A 95 -23.43 -6.92 9.30
C GLN A 95 -24.92 -7.29 9.36
N ASN A 96 -25.41 -7.77 10.50
CA ASN A 96 -26.84 -8.09 10.67
C ASN A 96 -27.72 -6.84 10.57
N PHE A 97 -27.29 -5.71 11.15
CA PHE A 97 -28.03 -4.46 11.04
C PHE A 97 -28.11 -3.98 9.59
N LYS A 98 -27.00 -4.05 8.84
CA LYS A 98 -26.99 -3.69 7.42
C LYS A 98 -27.91 -4.61 6.60
N ASN A 99 -27.87 -5.92 6.84
CA ASN A 99 -28.76 -6.87 6.17
C ASN A 99 -30.25 -6.61 6.48
N MET A 100 -30.59 -6.13 7.68
CA MET A 100 -31.97 -5.74 8.01
C MET A 100 -32.43 -4.46 7.29
N CYS A 101 -31.53 -3.48 7.11
CA CYS A 101 -31.83 -2.27 6.37
C CYS A 101 -31.93 -2.49 4.85
N ASP A 102 -31.12 -3.39 4.29
CA ASP A 102 -31.09 -3.70 2.85
C ASP A 102 -32.25 -4.62 2.40
N ALA A 103 -33.06 -5.14 3.34
CA ALA A 103 -34.20 -6.02 3.08
C ALA A 103 -35.55 -5.28 2.93
N VAL A 104 -35.52 -3.95 2.81
CA VAL A 104 -36.69 -3.08 2.59
C VAL A 104 -36.78 -2.65 1.13
#